data_AF-A0A8T3SBH8-F1
#
_entry.id   AF-A0A8T3SBH8-F1
#
_cell.length_a   1.000
_cell.length_b   1.000
_cell.length_c   1.000
_cell.angle_alpha   90.00
_cell.angle_beta   90.00
_cell.angle_gamma   90.00
#
_symmetry.space_group_name_H-M   'P 1'
#
loop_
_entity.id
_entity.type
_entity.pdbx_description
1 polymer ?
#
loop_
_entity_poly.entity_id
_entity_poly.type
_entity_poly.pdbx_seq_one_letter_code
_entity_poly.pdbx_strand_id
1 'polypeptide(L)'
;SFTPGEPLLDERERSHMGDVSRLVRLAAGITAVALVVGVVSGAWLSRERRRQGRVMLTAAGVIGAIAVLLAGIFTVAFEAAFLAFHAIFFPPGTYLFSEGSQLIVLFPQGFWFDASIAAGGAIVATALVAAAVGFALWRGDSQPSAEA
;
A
#
# COMPACT_ATOMS: atom_id res chain seq x y z
N SER A 1 26.53 -3.85 -25.79
CA SER A 1 26.81 -2.55 -26.45
C SER A 1 25.51 -1.77 -26.47
N PHE A 2 25.50 -0.54 -25.94
CA PHE A 2 24.31 0.33 -26.02
C PHE A 2 24.31 1.04 -27.37
N THR A 3 23.24 0.87 -28.16
CA THR A 3 23.03 1.60 -29.41
C THR A 3 22.13 2.80 -29.11
N PRO A 4 22.59 4.05 -29.32
CA PRO A 4 21.73 5.22 -29.13
C PRO A 4 20.43 5.10 -29.94
N GLY A 5 19.28 5.16 -29.26
CA GLY A 5 17.94 5.06 -29.87
C GLY A 5 17.23 3.72 -29.67
N GLU A 6 17.92 2.68 -29.20
CA GLU A 6 17.29 1.42 -28.79
C GLU A 6 16.68 1.54 -27.39
N PRO A 7 15.46 1.00 -27.14
CA PRO A 7 14.87 0.95 -25.81
C PRO A 7 15.77 0.23 -24.80
N LEU A 8 15.91 0.81 -23.60
CA LEU A 8 16.68 0.21 -22.49
C LEU A 8 16.05 -1.07 -21.93
N LEU A 9 14.79 -1.34 -22.23
CA LEU A 9 14.14 -2.59 -21.88
C LEU A 9 13.67 -3.25 -23.16
N ASP A 10 13.89 -4.57 -23.26
CA ASP A 10 13.33 -5.36 -24.34
C ASP A 10 11.79 -5.38 -24.28
N GLU A 11 11.15 -5.98 -25.29
CA GLU A 11 9.69 -5.99 -25.37
C GLU A 11 9.02 -6.69 -24.17
N ARG A 12 9.62 -7.77 -23.66
CA ARG A 12 9.07 -8.56 -22.56
C ARG A 12 9.22 -7.83 -21.24
N GLU A 13 10.40 -7.27 -20.98
CA GLU A 13 10.69 -6.44 -19.81
C GLU A 13 9.78 -5.21 -19.77
N ARG A 14 9.62 -4.53 -20.91
CA ARG A 14 8.74 -3.35 -21.03
C ARG A 14 7.28 -3.70 -20.82
N SER A 15 6.82 -4.81 -21.40
CA SER A 15 5.45 -5.30 -21.19
C SER A 15 5.17 -5.54 -19.70
N HIS A 16 6.09 -6.21 -19.00
CA HIS A 16 5.96 -6.46 -17.56
C HIS A 16 5.96 -5.16 -16.75
N MET A 17 6.87 -4.22 -17.03
CA MET A 17 6.85 -2.90 -16.37
C MET A 17 5.55 -2.13 -16.67
N GLY A 18 4.94 -2.35 -17.83
CA GLY A 18 3.60 -1.87 -18.17
C GLY A 18 2.49 -2.50 -17.30
N ASP A 19 2.59 -3.79 -16.98
CA ASP A 19 1.70 -4.46 -16.01
C ASP A 19 1.88 -3.88 -14.60
N VAL A 20 3.13 -3.73 -14.14
CA VAL A 20 3.47 -3.13 -12.84
C VAL A 20 2.92 -1.71 -12.73
N SER A 21 3.11 -0.86 -13.75
CA SER A 21 2.60 0.51 -13.76
C SER A 21 1.07 0.55 -13.66
N ARG A 22 0.37 -0.36 -14.36
CA ARG A 22 -1.10 -0.47 -14.27
C ARG A 22 -1.54 -0.87 -12.86
N LEU A 23 -0.89 -1.85 -12.24
CA LEU A 23 -1.20 -2.30 -10.88
C LEU A 23 -1.01 -1.15 -9.87
N VAL A 24 0.11 -0.43 -9.94
CA VAL A 24 0.41 0.71 -9.04
C VAL A 24 -0.62 1.83 -9.22
N ARG A 25 -0.98 2.17 -10.46
CA ARG A 25 -2.02 3.20 -10.74
C ARG A 25 -3.39 2.77 -10.25
N LEU A 26 -3.75 1.49 -10.41
CA LEU A 26 -5.00 0.94 -9.89
C LEU A 26 -5.05 1.03 -8.37
N ALA A 27 -3.98 0.61 -7.69
CA ALA A 27 -3.86 0.72 -6.24
C ALA A 27 -4.02 2.18 -5.78
N ALA A 28 -3.31 3.13 -6.43
CA ALA A 28 -3.43 4.55 -6.13
C ALA A 28 -4.86 5.08 -6.35
N GLY A 29 -5.53 4.66 -7.43
CA GLY A 29 -6.93 5.00 -7.70
C GLY A 29 -7.89 4.48 -6.63
N ILE A 30 -7.73 3.22 -6.22
CA ILE A 30 -8.52 2.61 -5.13
C ILE A 30 -8.30 3.37 -3.82
N THR A 31 -7.05 3.68 -3.48
CA THR A 31 -6.72 4.47 -2.28
C THR A 31 -7.37 5.86 -2.33
N ALA A 32 -7.30 6.55 -3.46
CA ALA A 32 -7.95 7.86 -3.62
C ALA A 32 -9.47 7.78 -3.44
N VAL A 33 -10.13 6.80 -4.07
CA VAL A 33 -11.57 6.57 -3.90
C VAL A 33 -11.92 6.24 -2.44
N ALA A 34 -11.15 5.37 -1.80
CA ALA A 34 -11.35 5.00 -0.40
C ALA A 34 -11.22 6.21 0.54
N LEU A 35 -10.27 7.11 0.29
CA LEU A 35 -10.12 8.37 1.03
C LEU A 35 -11.35 9.27 0.85
N VAL A 36 -11.82 9.46 -0.39
CA VAL A 36 -13.03 10.26 -0.67
C VAL A 36 -14.25 9.66 0.05
N VAL A 37 -14.47 8.35 -0.07
CA VAL A 37 -15.56 7.66 0.62
C VAL A 37 -15.45 7.80 2.13
N GLY A 38 -14.24 7.68 2.68
CA GLY A 38 -13.97 7.86 4.10
C GLY A 38 -14.31 9.26 4.60
N VAL A 39 -13.92 10.31 3.85
CA VAL A 39 -14.24 11.71 4.18
C VAL A 39 -15.75 11.97 4.08
N VAL A 40 -16.41 11.54 3.00
CA VAL A 40 -17.86 11.73 2.82
C VAL A 40 -18.66 11.02 3.91
N SER A 41 -18.33 9.76 4.20
CA SER A 41 -18.94 8.99 5.28
C SER A 41 -18.67 9.63 6.64
N GLY A 42 -17.47 10.18 6.84
CA GLY A 42 -17.08 10.96 8.00
C GLY A 42 -17.90 12.24 8.18
N ALA A 43 -18.23 12.94 7.09
CA ALA A 43 -19.08 14.13 7.15
C ALA A 43 -20.54 13.77 7.48
N TRP A 44 -21.06 12.71 6.85
CA TRP A 44 -22.45 12.26 7.03
C TRP A 44 -22.72 11.71 8.43
N LEU A 45 -21.76 10.96 8.99
CA LEU A 45 -21.91 10.33 10.29
C LEU A 45 -21.38 11.23 11.44
N SER A 46 -21.19 12.53 11.18
CA SER A 46 -20.58 13.49 12.11
C SER A 46 -21.33 13.66 13.43
N ARG A 47 -22.61 13.25 13.49
CA ARG A 47 -23.44 13.21 14.71
C ARG A 47 -23.19 11.97 15.58
N GLU A 48 -22.51 10.95 15.07
CA GLU A 48 -22.18 9.71 15.79
C GLU A 48 -20.66 9.56 15.96
N ARG A 49 -19.99 10.60 16.47
CA ARG A 49 -18.51 10.70 16.54
C ARG A 49 -17.87 9.50 17.24
N ARG A 50 -18.44 8.99 18.33
CA ARG A 50 -17.99 7.75 18.98
C ARG A 50 -18.03 6.52 18.06
N ARG A 51 -19.07 6.36 17.24
CA ARG A 51 -19.18 5.23 16.31
C ARG A 51 -18.14 5.37 15.20
N GLN A 52 -17.97 6.56 14.64
CA GLN A 52 -16.91 6.85 13.68
C GLN A 52 -15.54 6.53 14.26
N GLY A 53 -15.26 6.99 15.48
CA GLY A 53 -14.00 6.76 16.16
C GLY A 53 -13.68 5.27 16.34
N ARG A 54 -14.68 4.48 16.77
CA ARG A 54 -14.56 3.01 16.87
C ARG A 54 -14.25 2.36 15.53
N VAL A 55 -14.98 2.72 14.47
CA VAL A 55 -14.76 2.16 13.12
C VAL A 55 -13.35 2.48 12.63
N MET A 56 -12.90 3.73 12.78
CA MET A 56 -11.55 4.15 12.38
C MET A 56 -10.47 3.41 13.17
N LEU A 57 -10.62 3.26 14.49
CA LEU A 57 -9.70 2.51 15.32
C LEU A 57 -9.63 1.03 14.94
N THR A 58 -10.78 0.38 14.73
CA THR A 58 -10.81 -1.03 14.32
C THR A 58 -10.18 -1.22 12.93
N ALA A 59 -10.55 -0.38 11.95
CA ALA A 59 -9.99 -0.45 10.61
C ALA A 59 -8.47 -0.19 10.62
N ALA A 60 -8.02 0.85 11.32
CA ALA A 60 -6.61 1.15 11.48
C ALA A 60 -5.83 0.02 12.17
N GLY A 61 -6.40 -0.59 13.21
CA GLY A 61 -5.78 -1.70 13.92
C GLY A 61 -5.62 -2.94 13.03
N VAL A 62 -6.67 -3.31 12.28
CA VAL A 62 -6.64 -4.46 11.37
C VAL A 62 -5.65 -4.20 10.22
N ILE A 63 -5.77 -3.06 9.54
CA ILE A 63 -4.90 -2.71 8.41
C ILE A 63 -3.44 -2.60 8.87
N GLY A 64 -3.19 -1.92 10.00
CA GLY A 64 -1.86 -1.78 10.58
C GLY A 64 -1.24 -3.12 10.95
N ALA A 65 -2.01 -4.03 11.58
CA ALA A 65 -1.52 -5.37 11.92
C ALA A 65 -1.16 -6.18 10.68
N ILE A 66 -2.01 -6.16 9.63
CA ILE A 66 -1.72 -6.84 8.36
C ILE A 66 -0.47 -6.23 7.70
N ALA A 67 -0.35 -4.90 7.68
CA ALA A 67 0.78 -4.22 7.08
C ALA A 67 2.10 -4.57 7.79
N VAL A 68 2.11 -4.59 9.12
CA VAL A 68 3.28 -4.99 9.91
C VAL A 68 3.63 -6.46 9.68
N LEU A 69 2.63 -7.35 9.64
CA LEU A 69 2.85 -8.77 9.33
C LEU A 69 3.49 -8.96 7.95
N LEU A 70 2.92 -8.32 6.93
CA LEU A 70 3.45 -8.39 5.56
C LEU A 70 4.85 -7.79 5.47
N ALA A 71 5.09 -6.63 6.11
CA ALA A 71 6.42 -6.03 6.17
C ALA A 71 7.44 -6.98 6.83
N GLY A 72 7.06 -7.66 7.90
CA GLY A 72 7.88 -8.70 8.53
C GLY A 72 8.20 -9.84 7.57
N ILE A 73 7.20 -10.36 6.85
CA ILE A 73 7.39 -11.42 5.84
C ILE A 73 8.33 -10.96 4.73
N PHE A 74 8.13 -9.78 4.16
CA PHE A 74 9.00 -9.22 3.11
C PHE A 74 10.43 -8.94 3.61
N THR A 75 10.61 -8.68 4.90
CA THR A 75 11.93 -8.47 5.51
C THR A 75 12.70 -9.77 5.67
N VAL A 76 12.04 -10.86 6.08
CA VAL A 76 12.72 -12.14 6.38
C VAL A 76 12.74 -13.12 5.21
N ALA A 77 11.76 -13.02 4.30
CA ALA A 77 11.53 -13.96 3.21
C ALA A 77 11.22 -13.23 1.90
N PHE A 78 12.01 -12.21 1.58
CA PHE A 78 11.78 -11.31 0.44
C PHE A 78 11.54 -12.06 -0.88
N GLU A 79 12.39 -13.02 -1.25
CA GLU A 79 12.28 -13.74 -2.52
C GLU A 79 10.97 -14.53 -2.63
N ALA A 80 10.60 -15.27 -1.59
CA ALA A 80 9.36 -16.05 -1.55
C ALA A 80 8.13 -15.12 -1.57
N ALA A 81 8.17 -14.03 -0.81
CA ALA A 81 7.12 -13.03 -0.77
C ALA A 81 6.96 -12.32 -2.13
N PHE A 82 8.07 -11.95 -2.76
CA PHE A 82 8.11 -11.37 -4.10
C PHE A 82 7.49 -12.33 -5.11
N LEU A 83 7.89 -13.59 -5.12
CA LEU A 83 7.35 -14.58 -6.06
C LEU A 83 5.85 -14.82 -5.85
N ALA A 84 5.39 -14.94 -4.60
CA ALA A 84 3.99 -15.11 -4.27
C ALA A 84 3.16 -13.89 -4.68
N PHE A 85 3.65 -12.68 -4.42
CA PHE A 85 3.02 -11.45 -4.89
C PHE A 85 2.88 -11.44 -6.41
N HIS A 86 3.94 -11.77 -7.14
CA HIS A 86 3.90 -11.77 -8.60
C HIS A 86 2.95 -12.81 -9.17
N ALA A 87 2.90 -14.01 -8.57
CA ALA A 87 1.97 -15.06 -8.98
C ALA A 87 0.49 -14.68 -8.78
N ILE A 88 0.18 -13.79 -7.82
CA ILE A 88 -1.18 -13.28 -7.59
C ILE A 88 -1.58 -12.25 -8.63
N PHE A 89 -0.66 -11.33 -8.99
CA PHE A 89 -1.00 -10.15 -9.79
C PHE A 89 -0.61 -10.25 -11.27
N PHE A 90 0.26 -11.18 -11.65
CA PHE A 90 0.78 -11.28 -13.01
C PHE A 90 0.67 -12.71 -13.56
N PRO A 91 0.46 -12.86 -14.88
CA PRO A 91 0.43 -14.19 -15.51
C PRO A 91 1.77 -14.95 -15.34
N PRO A 92 1.75 -16.28 -15.18
CA PRO A 92 2.97 -17.08 -15.08
C PRO A 92 3.93 -16.84 -16.24
N GLY A 93 5.23 -16.73 -15.94
CA GLY A 93 6.27 -16.52 -16.94
C GLY A 93 6.44 -15.07 -17.41
N THR A 94 5.63 -14.12 -16.96
CA THR A 94 5.77 -12.70 -17.35
C THR A 94 6.71 -11.89 -16.46
N TYR A 95 7.06 -12.42 -15.29
CA TYR A 95 7.77 -11.69 -14.22
C TYR A 95 9.11 -12.32 -13.79
N LEU A 96 9.56 -13.38 -14.47
CA LEU A 96 10.86 -14.02 -14.23
C LEU A 96 11.84 -13.66 -15.35
N PHE A 97 12.91 -12.96 -15.00
CA PHE A 97 13.95 -12.49 -15.91
C PHE A 97 15.31 -13.06 -15.51
N SER A 98 16.24 -13.13 -16.46
CA SER A 98 17.61 -13.55 -16.18
C SER A 98 18.36 -12.47 -15.41
N GLU A 99 19.40 -12.84 -14.67
CA GLU A 99 20.23 -11.89 -13.89
C GLU A 99 20.89 -10.82 -14.77
N GLY A 100 21.19 -11.15 -16.03
CA GLY A 100 21.75 -10.20 -17.01
C GLY A 100 20.73 -9.38 -17.78
N SER A 101 19.43 -9.54 -17.49
CA SER A 101 18.37 -8.74 -18.10
C SER A 101 18.50 -7.27 -17.70
N GLN A 102 18.17 -6.35 -18.61
CA GLN A 102 18.30 -4.91 -18.32
C GLN A 102 17.35 -4.50 -17.18
N LEU A 103 16.20 -5.16 -17.04
CA LEU A 103 15.28 -4.91 -15.93
C LEU A 103 15.94 -5.18 -14.58
N ILE A 104 16.62 -6.32 -14.42
CA ILE A 104 17.27 -6.69 -13.15
C ILE A 104 18.50 -5.82 -12.88
N VAL A 105 19.26 -5.45 -13.92
CA VAL A 105 20.43 -4.57 -13.77
C VAL A 105 20.03 -3.14 -13.38
N LEU A 106 18.96 -2.61 -14.00
CA LEU A 106 18.48 -1.25 -13.72
C LEU A 106 17.69 -1.17 -12.41
N PHE A 107 16.93 -2.21 -12.07
CA PHE A 107 16.12 -2.30 -10.86
C PHE A 107 16.54 -3.52 -10.04
N PRO A 108 17.73 -3.48 -9.41
CA PRO A 108 18.24 -4.59 -8.63
C PRO A 108 17.33 -4.88 -7.43
N GLN A 109 17.49 -6.06 -6.83
CA GLN A 109 16.68 -6.51 -5.68
C GLN A 109 16.54 -5.45 -4.58
N GLY A 110 17.60 -4.70 -4.26
CA GLY A 110 17.57 -3.63 -3.25
C GLY A 110 16.57 -2.51 -3.57
N PHE A 111 16.41 -2.14 -4.84
CA PHE A 111 15.42 -1.15 -5.26
C PHE A 111 13.99 -1.63 -4.93
N TRP A 112 13.68 -2.89 -5.23
CA TRP A 112 12.36 -3.46 -4.96
C TRP A 112 12.11 -3.69 -3.47
N PHE A 113 13.15 -4.03 -2.71
CA PHE A 113 13.10 -4.08 -1.26
C PHE A 113 12.73 -2.71 -0.68
N ASP A 114 13.45 -1.65 -1.05
CA ASP A 114 13.20 -0.29 -0.57
C ASP A 114 11.81 0.21 -0.98
N ALA A 115 11.38 -0.08 -2.21
CA ALA A 115 10.03 0.24 -2.68
C ALA A 115 8.95 -0.47 -1.84
N SER A 116 9.18 -1.74 -1.46
CA SER A 116 8.27 -2.53 -0.63
C SER A 116 8.18 -1.96 0.80
N ILE A 117 9.33 -1.58 1.38
CA ILE A 117 9.38 -0.91 2.69
C ILE A 117 8.68 0.45 2.65
N ALA A 118 8.90 1.26 1.61
CA ALA A 118 8.24 2.55 1.45
C ALA A 118 6.71 2.41 1.35
N ALA A 119 6.23 1.44 0.56
CA ALA A 119 4.79 1.16 0.43
C ALA A 119 4.19 0.69 1.78
N GLY A 120 4.84 -0.26 2.45
CA GLY A 120 4.41 -0.73 3.77
C GLY A 120 4.41 0.38 4.82
N GLY A 121 5.45 1.20 4.85
CA GLY A 121 5.57 2.37 5.73
C GLY A 121 4.46 3.39 5.52
N ALA A 122 4.09 3.68 4.26
CA ALA A 122 2.98 4.58 3.94
C ALA A 122 1.62 4.04 4.44
N ILE A 123 1.39 2.73 4.33
CA ILE A 123 0.18 2.07 4.84
C ILE A 123 0.13 2.18 6.36
N VAL A 124 1.22 1.85 7.06
CA VAL A 124 1.31 1.95 8.52
C VAL A 124 1.11 3.39 8.98
N ALA A 125 1.75 4.37 8.35
CA ALA A 125 1.59 5.79 8.68
C ALA A 125 0.13 6.24 8.51
N THR A 126 -0.54 5.84 7.43
CA THR A 126 -1.94 6.16 7.19
C THR A 126 -2.85 5.53 8.24
N ALA A 127 -2.59 4.27 8.62
CA ALA A 127 -3.32 3.59 9.69
C ALA A 127 -3.13 4.31 11.04
N LEU A 128 -1.91 4.75 11.37
CA LEU A 128 -1.64 5.51 12.60
C LEU A 128 -2.39 6.84 12.64
N VAL A 129 -2.44 7.58 11.52
CA VAL A 129 -3.23 8.81 11.41
C VAL A 129 -4.72 8.50 11.62
N ALA A 130 -5.25 7.47 10.95
CA ALA A 130 -6.64 7.07 11.12
C ALA A 130 -6.95 6.65 12.57
N ALA A 131 -6.04 5.93 13.23
CA ALA A 131 -6.17 5.56 14.63
C ALA A 131 -6.17 6.79 15.56
N ALA A 132 -5.27 7.75 15.33
CA ALA A 132 -5.19 8.98 16.12
C ALA A 132 -6.47 9.82 16.00
N VAL A 133 -6.97 10.00 14.77
CA VAL A 133 -8.25 10.69 14.53
C VAL A 133 -9.41 9.92 15.15
N GLY A 134 -9.44 8.59 14.96
CA GLY A 134 -10.49 7.74 15.53
C GLY A 134 -10.53 7.80 17.05
N PHE A 135 -9.37 7.81 17.69
CA PHE A 135 -9.24 7.96 19.14
C PHE A 135 -9.74 9.31 19.64
N ALA A 136 -9.39 10.40 18.95
CA ALA A 136 -9.87 11.74 19.28
C ALA A 136 -11.40 11.83 19.18
N LEU A 137 -11.99 11.27 18.12
CA LEU A 137 -13.45 11.21 17.95
C LEU A 137 -14.13 10.34 19.01
N TRP A 138 -13.49 9.25 19.44
CA TRP A 138 -14.02 8.39 20.49
C TRP A 138 -14.02 9.06 21.87
N ARG A 139 -12.97 9.84 22.19
CA ARG A 139 -12.84 10.55 23.47
C ARG A 139 -13.65 11.86 23.56
N GLY A 140 -13.90 12.53 22.45
CA GLY A 140 -14.52 13.86 22.41
C GLY A 140 -15.94 13.96 22.96
N ASP A 141 -16.68 12.85 23.03
CA ASP A 141 -18.07 12.82 23.52
C ASP A 141 -18.18 12.50 25.04
N SER A 142 -17.06 12.48 25.78
CA SER A 142 -17.01 12.08 27.20
C SER A 142 -17.03 13.23 28.22
N GLN A 143 -17.29 14.47 27.81
CA GLN A 143 -17.54 15.55 28.77
C GLN A 143 -18.99 15.43 29.28
N PRO A 144 -19.23 15.13 30.58
CA PRO A 144 -20.56 15.28 31.16
C PRO A 144 -20.93 16.76 31.04
N SER A 145 -22.15 17.07 30.61
CA SER A 145 -22.72 18.40 30.77
C SER A 145 -22.71 18.73 32.27
N ALA A 146 -21.68 19.46 32.70
CA ALA A 146 -21.70 20.13 33.99
C ALA A 146 -22.83 21.17 33.93
N GLU A 147 -23.90 20.88 34.67
CA GLU A 147 -24.84 21.81 35.29
C GLU A 147 -25.57 22.82 34.38
N ALA A 148 -26.89 22.60 34.23
CA ALA A 148 -27.89 23.65 34.14
C ALA A 148 -29.22 23.13 34.73
#